data_AF-A0A8J8YQ09-F1
#
_entry.id   AF-A0A8J8YQ09-F1
#
_cell.length_a   1.000
_cell.length_b   1.000
_cell.length_c   1.000
_cell.angle_alpha   90.00
_cell.angle_beta   90.00
_cell.angle_gamma   90.00
#
_symmetry.space_group_name_H-M   'P 1'
#
loop_
_entity.id
_entity.type
_entity.pdbx_description
1 polymer ?
#
loop_
_entity_poly.entity_id
_entity_poly.type
_entity_poly.pdbx_seq_one_letter_code
_entity_poly.pdbx_strand_id
1 'polypeptide(L)'
;MADLLGSILSSMEKPPSLGDQETRRKAREQAARLKKLQEQEKQQKVEFRKRMEKEVSDFIQDSGQIKKKFQPMNKIERSILHDVVEVAGLTSFSFGEDDDCRYVMIFKKEFAPSDEELDSYRRGEEWDPQKAEEKRKLKELAQRQEEEAAQQGPVVVSPASDYKDKYSHLIGKGAAKDAAHMLQANKTYGCVPVANKRDTRSIEEAMNEIRAKKRLRQSGEELPPTS
;
A
#
# COMPACT_ATOMS: atom_id res chain seq x y z
N MET A 1 -61.35 -0.84 -41.42
CA MET A 1 -61.21 0.62 -41.30
C MET A 1 -61.12 0.92 -39.82
N ALA A 2 -60.00 1.44 -39.33
CA ALA A 2 -59.90 1.86 -37.93
C ALA A 2 -60.83 3.06 -37.73
N ASP A 3 -61.70 3.00 -36.73
CA ASP A 3 -62.67 4.04 -36.42
C ASP A 3 -61.90 5.29 -35.97
N LEU A 4 -61.87 6.32 -36.83
CA LEU A 4 -61.10 7.55 -36.63
C LEU A 4 -61.48 8.23 -35.31
N LEU A 5 -62.75 8.12 -34.92
CA LEU A 5 -63.26 8.62 -33.65
C LEU A 5 -62.73 7.84 -32.46
N GLY A 6 -62.55 6.51 -32.58
CA GLY A 6 -61.94 5.66 -31.56
C GLY A 6 -60.46 5.95 -31.33
N SER A 7 -59.71 6.26 -32.40
CA SER A 7 -58.30 6.69 -32.30
C SER A 7 -58.17 8.07 -31.64
N ILE A 8 -59.08 9.00 -31.93
CA ILE A 8 -59.08 10.34 -31.31
C ILE A 8 -59.48 10.24 -29.82
N LEU A 9 -60.53 9.49 -29.48
CA LEU A 9 -60.98 9.32 -28.08
C LEU A 9 -59.97 8.58 -27.19
N SER A 10 -59.18 7.66 -27.75
CA SER A 10 -58.12 6.96 -27.00
C SER A 10 -56.85 7.83 -26.80
N SER A 11 -56.64 8.83 -27.66
CA SER A 11 -55.50 9.76 -27.59
C SER A 11 -55.70 10.92 -26.61
N MET A 12 -56.94 11.16 -26.15
CA MET A 12 -57.22 12.15 -25.13
C MET A 12 -56.74 11.66 -23.76
N GLU A 13 -56.06 12.51 -23.01
CA GLU A 13 -55.64 12.23 -21.64
C GLU A 13 -56.90 11.93 -20.81
N LYS A 14 -57.03 10.67 -20.36
CA LYS A 14 -58.21 10.22 -19.63
C LYS A 14 -58.34 11.05 -18.35
N PRO A 15 -59.54 11.54 -18.00
CA PRO A 15 -59.72 12.27 -16.75
C PRO A 15 -59.31 11.37 -15.57
N PRO A 16 -58.63 11.92 -14.56
CA PRO A 16 -58.08 11.13 -13.46
C PRO A 16 -59.19 10.31 -12.82
N SER A 17 -59.01 8.98 -12.82
CA SER A 17 -59.96 8.04 -12.23
C SER A 17 -59.91 8.14 -10.71
N LEU A 18 -61.02 7.88 -10.01
CA LEU A 18 -61.05 7.88 -8.54
C LEU A 18 -60.04 6.87 -7.93
N GLY A 19 -59.68 5.80 -8.66
CA GLY A 19 -58.60 4.89 -8.29
C GLY A 19 -57.18 5.50 -8.38
N ASP A 20 -56.99 6.50 -9.25
CA ASP A 20 -55.73 7.25 -9.36
C ASP A 20 -55.54 8.23 -8.20
N GLN A 21 -56.63 8.67 -7.57
CA GLN A 21 -56.56 9.59 -6.43
C GLN A 21 -56.07 8.89 -5.16
N GLU A 22 -56.54 7.68 -4.89
CA GLU A 22 -56.13 6.90 -3.71
C GLU A 22 -54.68 6.41 -3.84
N THR A 23 -54.29 5.93 -5.03
CA THR A 23 -52.90 5.53 -5.31
C THR A 23 -51.94 6.71 -5.21
N ARG A 24 -52.30 7.88 -5.75
CA ARG A 24 -51.51 9.11 -5.62
C ARG A 24 -51.42 9.60 -4.17
N ARG A 25 -52.47 9.43 -3.36
CA ARG A 25 -52.45 9.73 -1.92
C ARG A 25 -51.50 8.80 -1.17
N LYS A 26 -51.56 7.48 -1.42
CA LYS A 26 -50.64 6.49 -0.82
C LYS A 26 -49.19 6.75 -1.21
N ALA A 27 -48.93 7.08 -2.48
CA ALA A 27 -47.59 7.42 -2.95
C ALA A 27 -47.03 8.69 -2.29
N ARG A 28 -47.86 9.74 -2.14
CA ARG A 28 -47.48 10.97 -1.42
C ARG A 28 -47.19 10.69 0.06
N GLU A 29 -47.97 9.84 0.70
CA GLU A 29 -47.76 9.47 2.10
C GLU A 29 -46.46 8.68 2.29
N GLN A 30 -46.18 7.71 1.42
CA GLN A 30 -44.91 6.97 1.44
C GLN A 30 -43.71 7.90 1.20
N ALA A 31 -43.81 8.82 0.23
CA ALA A 31 -42.76 9.81 -0.03
C ALA A 31 -42.55 10.77 1.16
N ALA A 32 -43.62 11.20 1.82
CA ALA A 32 -43.54 12.04 3.01
C ALA A 32 -42.90 11.30 4.20
N ARG A 33 -43.23 10.01 4.41
CA ARG A 33 -42.60 9.17 5.42
C ARG A 33 -41.11 8.99 5.16
N LEU A 34 -40.72 8.71 3.92
CA LEU A 34 -39.32 8.58 3.53
C LEU A 34 -38.55 9.89 3.74
N LYS A 35 -39.14 11.03 3.34
CA LYS A 35 -38.53 12.35 3.57
C LYS A 35 -38.34 12.65 5.05
N LYS A 36 -39.30 12.29 5.90
CA LYS A 36 -39.19 12.47 7.35
C LYS A 36 -38.05 11.62 7.93
N LEU A 37 -37.90 10.38 7.47
CA LEU A 37 -36.80 9.50 7.90
C LEU A 37 -35.44 10.05 7.46
N GLN A 38 -35.33 10.54 6.22
CA GLN A 38 -34.12 11.18 5.70
C GLN A 38 -33.74 12.44 6.50
N GLU A 39 -34.73 13.27 6.84
CA GLU A 39 -34.50 14.47 7.64
C GLU A 39 -34.01 14.11 9.06
N GLN A 40 -34.58 13.06 9.66
CA GLN A 40 -34.13 12.55 10.96
C GLN A 40 -32.69 12.02 10.89
N GLU A 41 -32.34 11.23 9.88
CA GLU A 41 -30.96 10.77 9.68
C GLU A 41 -29.98 11.94 9.47
N LYS A 42 -30.40 12.98 8.74
CA LYS A 42 -29.59 14.18 8.54
C LYS A 42 -29.37 14.92 9.86
N GLN A 43 -30.42 15.08 10.67
CA GLN A 43 -30.33 15.70 11.99
C GLN A 43 -29.38 14.93 12.91
N GLN A 44 -29.51 13.60 12.96
CA GLN A 44 -28.62 12.74 13.73
C GLN A 44 -27.14 12.90 13.32
N LYS A 45 -26.84 12.98 12.02
CA LYS A 45 -25.48 13.21 11.52
C LYS A 45 -24.92 14.57 11.96
N VAL A 46 -25.75 15.62 11.93
CA VAL A 46 -25.35 16.96 12.36
C VAL A 46 -25.11 17.02 13.87
N GLU A 47 -26.00 16.40 14.66
CA GLU A 47 -25.85 16.31 16.11
C GLU A 47 -24.60 15.52 16.49
N PHE A 48 -24.36 14.40 15.82
CA PHE A 48 -23.14 13.60 16.00
C PHE A 48 -21.88 14.43 15.70
N ARG A 49 -21.86 15.16 14.58
CA ARG A 49 -20.74 16.04 14.22
C ARG A 49 -20.45 17.06 15.32
N LYS A 50 -21.48 17.78 15.78
CA LYS A 50 -21.33 18.79 16.86
C LYS A 50 -20.78 18.18 18.15
N ARG A 51 -21.23 16.96 18.50
CA ARG A 51 -20.71 16.24 19.66
C ARG A 51 -19.23 15.91 19.50
N MET A 52 -18.82 15.40 18.33
CA MET A 52 -17.42 15.08 18.05
C MET A 52 -16.54 16.32 17.99
N GLU A 53 -17.00 17.43 17.41
CA GLU A 53 -16.28 18.70 17.41
C GLU A 53 -15.97 19.17 18.83
N LYS A 54 -16.94 19.06 19.74
CA LYS A 54 -16.74 19.37 21.15
C LYS A 54 -15.74 18.43 21.81
N GLU A 55 -15.91 17.12 21.64
CA GLU A 55 -14.99 16.14 22.24
C GLU A 55 -13.54 16.25 21.73
N VAL A 56 -13.37 16.58 20.45
CA VAL A 56 -12.06 16.82 19.85
C VAL A 56 -11.46 18.13 20.37
N SER A 57 -12.26 19.18 20.50
CA SER A 57 -11.82 20.45 21.11
C SER A 57 -11.36 20.23 22.55
N ASP A 58 -12.13 19.51 23.35
CA ASP A 58 -11.80 19.21 24.75
C ASP A 58 -10.49 18.38 24.84
N PHE A 59 -10.31 17.41 23.93
CA PHE A 59 -9.07 16.63 23.83
C PHE A 59 -7.84 17.47 23.46
N ILE A 60 -7.99 18.47 22.59
CA ILE A 60 -6.90 19.37 22.22
C ILE A 60 -6.45 20.19 23.44
N GLN A 61 -7.42 20.70 24.21
CA GLN A 61 -7.18 21.52 25.40
C GLN A 61 -6.54 20.74 26.55
N ASP A 62 -6.82 19.44 26.68
CA ASP A 62 -6.20 18.60 27.69
C ASP A 62 -4.76 18.23 27.34
N SER A 63 -3.78 18.98 27.87
CA SER A 63 -2.35 18.74 27.66
C SER A 63 -1.86 17.37 28.14
N GLY A 64 -2.56 16.72 29.08
CA GLY A 64 -2.16 15.40 29.60
C GLY A 64 -2.49 14.25 28.65
N GLN A 65 -3.45 14.44 27.76
CA GLN A 65 -3.91 13.42 26.82
C GLN A 65 -3.18 13.55 25.48
N ILE A 66 -2.34 12.57 25.15
CA ILE A 66 -1.59 12.53 23.88
C ILE A 66 -2.35 11.82 22.75
N LYS A 67 -3.23 10.88 23.12
CA LYS A 67 -4.05 10.07 22.22
C LYS A 67 -5.38 9.72 22.87
N LYS A 68 -6.41 9.49 22.06
CA LYS A 68 -7.74 9.10 22.52
C LYS A 68 -8.32 8.01 21.63
N LYS A 69 -8.86 6.96 22.28
CA LYS A 69 -9.57 5.85 21.62
C LYS A 69 -11.07 6.05 21.77
N PHE A 70 -11.78 6.05 20.64
CA PHE A 70 -13.23 6.10 20.61
C PHE A 70 -13.83 4.70 20.64
N GLN A 71 -15.11 4.61 20.97
CA GLN A 71 -15.88 3.38 20.85
C GLN A 71 -16.03 2.98 19.37
N PRO A 72 -16.19 1.69 19.06
CA PRO A 72 -16.58 1.25 17.72
C PRO A 72 -17.83 1.97 17.25
N MET A 73 -17.85 2.36 15.98
CA MET A 73 -18.93 3.17 15.40
C MET A 73 -19.12 2.89 13.92
N ASN A 74 -20.30 3.26 13.42
CA ASN A 74 -20.71 2.97 12.06
C ASN A 74 -19.80 3.67 11.04
N LYS A 75 -19.76 3.15 9.81
CA LYS A 75 -18.92 3.70 8.72
C LYS A 75 -19.10 5.21 8.51
N ILE A 76 -20.34 5.70 8.57
CA ILE A 76 -20.64 7.13 8.38
C ILE A 76 -20.14 7.96 9.57
N GLU A 77 -20.35 7.48 10.79
CA GLU A 77 -19.89 8.16 12.01
C GLU A 77 -18.35 8.23 12.05
N ARG A 78 -17.67 7.15 11.67
CA ARG A 78 -16.21 7.12 11.52
C ARG A 78 -15.74 8.15 10.50
N SER A 79 -16.41 8.22 9.34
CA SER A 79 -16.08 9.22 8.31
C SER A 79 -16.25 10.65 8.80
N ILE A 80 -17.31 10.93 9.57
CA ILE A 80 -17.53 12.26 10.16
C ILE A 80 -16.45 12.59 11.18
N LEU A 81 -16.07 11.63 12.03
CA LEU A 81 -15.01 11.83 13.01
C LEU A 81 -13.66 12.10 12.34
N HIS A 82 -13.30 11.35 11.29
CA HIS A 82 -12.10 11.61 10.50
C HIS A 82 -12.08 13.04 9.92
N ASP A 83 -13.20 13.50 9.32
CA ASP A 83 -13.33 14.88 8.78
C ASP A 83 -13.10 15.93 9.87
N VAL A 84 -13.77 15.78 11.02
CA VAL A 84 -13.63 16.72 12.15
C VAL A 84 -12.19 16.78 12.66
N VAL A 85 -11.53 15.63 12.77
CA VAL A 85 -10.17 15.52 13.31
C VAL A 85 -9.14 16.07 12.32
N GLU A 86 -9.32 15.83 11.02
CA GLU A 86 -8.48 16.40 9.96
C GLU A 86 -8.56 17.93 9.93
N VAL A 87 -9.78 18.49 10.02
CA VAL A 87 -10.00 19.95 10.10
C VAL A 87 -9.35 20.55 11.35
N ALA A 88 -9.35 19.82 12.47
CA ALA A 88 -8.69 20.23 13.70
C ALA A 88 -7.14 20.09 13.65
N GLY A 89 -6.58 19.56 12.57
CA GLY A 89 -5.13 19.42 12.38
C GLY A 89 -4.49 18.30 13.19
N LEU A 90 -5.28 17.30 13.58
CA LEU A 90 -4.84 16.12 14.33
C LEU A 90 -4.70 14.90 13.40
N THR A 91 -4.08 13.84 13.91
CA THR A 91 -3.93 12.58 13.15
C THR A 91 -5.00 11.59 13.60
N SER A 92 -5.66 10.91 12.66
CA SER A 92 -6.68 9.90 12.96
C SER A 92 -6.43 8.60 12.21
N PHE A 93 -6.70 7.47 12.87
CA PHE A 93 -6.58 6.13 12.29
C PHE A 93 -7.76 5.26 12.71
N SER A 94 -8.26 4.43 11.80
CA SER A 94 -9.28 3.42 12.08
C SER A 94 -8.63 2.05 12.27
N PHE A 95 -9.02 1.34 13.31
CA PHE A 95 -8.54 -0.01 13.62
C PHE A 95 -9.70 -0.97 13.88
N GLY A 96 -9.49 -2.25 13.62
CA GLY A 96 -10.51 -3.31 13.73
C GLY A 96 -10.74 -4.04 12.41
N GLU A 97 -11.04 -5.33 12.50
CA GLU A 97 -11.19 -6.22 11.35
C GLU A 97 -12.55 -6.01 10.66
N ASP A 98 -13.63 -6.13 11.44
CA ASP A 98 -15.01 -6.02 10.94
C ASP A 98 -15.57 -4.60 10.95
N ASP A 99 -16.46 -4.30 10.01
CA ASP A 99 -17.06 -2.96 9.88
C ASP A 99 -17.82 -2.50 11.13
N ASP A 100 -18.35 -3.43 11.92
CA ASP A 100 -19.12 -3.19 13.14
C ASP A 100 -18.23 -3.01 14.40
N CYS A 101 -17.04 -3.61 14.40
CA CYS A 101 -16.09 -3.53 15.52
C CYS A 101 -14.99 -2.48 15.30
N ARG A 102 -14.98 -1.83 14.12
CA ARG A 102 -13.98 -0.81 13.79
C ARG A 102 -14.17 0.44 14.64
N TYR A 103 -13.10 0.83 15.32
CA TYR A 103 -13.01 2.02 16.14
C TYR A 103 -11.98 3.01 15.57
N VAL A 104 -12.07 4.26 16.01
CA VAL A 104 -11.15 5.32 15.61
C VAL A 104 -10.27 5.72 16.78
N MET A 105 -8.98 5.91 16.54
CA MET A 105 -8.08 6.57 17.47
C MET A 105 -7.58 7.87 16.86
N ILE A 106 -7.43 8.87 17.73
CA ILE A 106 -6.89 10.18 17.37
C ILE A 106 -5.64 10.45 18.18
N PHE A 107 -4.71 11.18 17.57
CA PHE A 107 -3.40 11.50 18.11
C PHE A 107 -3.11 12.98 17.90
N LYS A 108 -2.49 13.60 18.90
CA LYS A 108 -1.94 14.95 18.75
C LYS A 108 -0.84 14.95 17.71
N LYS A 109 -0.70 16.05 16.97
CA LYS A 109 0.25 16.14 15.85
C LYS A 109 1.70 15.87 16.27
N GLU A 110 2.10 16.36 17.44
CA GLU A 110 3.44 16.15 18.01
C GLU A 110 3.66 14.71 18.51
N PHE A 111 2.57 13.97 18.74
CA PHE A 111 2.54 12.61 19.25
C PHE A 111 1.92 11.66 18.24
N ALA A 112 2.10 11.95 16.95
CA ALA A 112 1.65 11.07 15.89
C ALA A 112 2.35 9.70 16.00
N PRO A 113 1.61 8.59 15.90
CA PRO A 113 2.17 7.26 16.12
C PRO A 113 3.17 6.91 15.02
N SER A 114 4.20 6.16 15.40
CA SER A 114 5.15 5.60 14.43
C SER A 114 4.53 4.45 13.62
N ASP A 115 5.11 4.11 12.47
CA ASP A 115 4.62 2.98 11.65
C ASP A 115 4.60 1.65 12.44
N GLU A 116 5.60 1.42 13.30
CA GLU A 116 5.65 0.22 14.14
C GLU A 116 4.53 0.21 15.20
N GLU A 117 4.23 1.38 15.78
CA GLU A 117 3.10 1.54 16.71
C GLU A 117 1.76 1.31 15.99
N LEU A 118 1.58 1.86 14.79
CA LEU A 118 0.39 1.63 13.97
C LEU A 118 0.18 0.15 13.65
N ASP A 119 1.24 -0.56 13.30
CA ASP A 119 1.15 -1.99 13.00
C ASP A 119 0.81 -2.81 14.25
N SER A 120 1.32 -2.44 15.43
CA SER A 120 0.89 -3.07 16.68
C SER A 120 -0.61 -2.90 16.93
N TYR A 121 -1.15 -1.70 16.70
CA TYR A 121 -2.60 -1.44 16.82
C TYR A 121 -3.43 -2.18 15.78
N ARG A 122 -2.93 -2.32 14.54
CA ARG A 122 -3.60 -3.14 13.50
C ARG A 122 -3.64 -4.62 13.87
N ARG A 123 -2.61 -5.13 14.55
CA ARG A 123 -2.58 -6.49 15.09
C ARG A 123 -3.42 -6.66 16.36
N GLY A 124 -3.91 -5.58 16.95
CA GLY A 124 -4.64 -5.61 18.23
C GLY A 124 -3.72 -5.80 19.44
N GLU A 125 -2.42 -5.59 19.28
CA GLU A 125 -1.44 -5.65 20.36
C GLU A 125 -1.41 -4.34 21.15
N GLU A 126 -1.06 -4.41 22.43
CA GLU A 126 -0.85 -3.23 23.25
C GLU A 126 0.55 -2.65 23.01
N TRP A 127 0.61 -1.40 22.57
CA TRP A 127 1.88 -0.69 22.37
C TRP A 127 2.42 -0.17 23.71
N ASP A 128 3.61 -0.66 24.06
CA ASP A 128 4.39 -0.21 25.21
C ASP A 128 5.63 0.58 24.70
N PRO A 129 5.70 1.91 24.96
CA PRO A 129 6.81 2.75 24.50
C PRO A 129 8.19 2.28 25.00
N GLN A 130 8.27 1.69 26.20
CA GLN A 130 9.56 1.26 26.77
C GLN A 130 10.10 0.03 26.03
N LYS A 131 9.24 -0.97 25.81
CA LYS A 131 9.60 -2.18 25.05
C LYS A 131 9.98 -1.86 23.62
N ALA A 132 9.32 -0.87 23.02
CA ALA A 132 9.65 -0.41 21.67
C ALA A 132 11.06 0.21 21.59
N GLU A 133 11.43 1.05 22.57
CA GLU A 133 12.77 1.64 22.63
C GLU A 133 13.86 0.59 22.84
N GLU A 134 13.63 -0.38 23.73
CA GLU A 134 14.54 -1.51 23.97
C GLU A 134 14.73 -2.34 22.69
N LYS A 135 13.64 -2.69 22.01
CA LYS A 135 13.68 -3.44 20.75
C LYS A 135 14.42 -2.67 19.65
N ARG A 136 14.23 -1.35 19.57
CA ARG A 136 14.95 -0.48 18.64
C ARG A 136 16.46 -0.48 18.93
N LYS A 137 16.85 -0.32 20.19
CA LYS A 137 18.27 -0.38 20.61
C LYS A 137 18.90 -1.73 20.29
N LEU A 138 18.17 -2.83 20.53
CA LEU A 138 18.65 -4.17 20.22
C LEU A 138 18.85 -4.38 18.71
N LYS A 139 17.89 -3.90 17.89
CA LYS A 139 17.98 -3.98 16.43
C LYS A 139 19.14 -3.13 15.89
N GLU A 140 19.34 -1.93 16.41
CA GLU A 140 20.46 -1.06 16.04
C GLU A 140 21.81 -1.71 16.42
N LEU A 141 21.89 -2.31 17.61
CA LEU A 141 23.09 -3.03 18.03
C LEU A 141 23.37 -4.24 17.13
N ALA A 142 22.34 -5.02 16.79
CA ALA A 142 22.48 -6.17 15.88
C ALA A 142 22.93 -5.72 14.48
N GLN A 143 22.37 -4.62 13.96
CA GLN A 143 22.78 -4.06 12.68
C GLN A 143 24.23 -3.58 12.71
N ARG A 144 24.66 -2.90 13.78
CA ARG A 144 26.06 -2.48 13.93
C ARG A 144 27.01 -3.69 13.99
N GLN A 145 26.63 -4.74 14.71
CA GLN A 145 27.41 -5.99 14.75
C GLN A 145 27.49 -6.66 13.38
N GLU A 146 26.41 -6.66 12.60
CA GLU A 146 26.39 -7.21 11.24
C GLU A 146 27.24 -6.38 10.28
N GLU A 147 27.20 -5.05 10.39
CA GLU A 147 28.08 -4.14 9.63
C GLU A 147 29.55 -4.31 10.00
N GLU A 148 29.87 -4.43 11.30
CA GLU A 148 31.22 -4.73 11.78
C GLU A 148 31.70 -6.11 11.30
N ALA A 149 30.84 -7.13 11.35
CA ALA A 149 31.15 -8.47 10.82
C ALA A 149 31.35 -8.47 9.30
N ALA A 150 30.55 -7.68 8.57
CA ALA A 150 30.71 -7.50 7.13
C ALA A 150 32.02 -6.78 6.79
N GLN A 151 32.44 -5.81 7.61
CA GLN A 151 33.73 -5.12 7.47
C GLN A 151 34.93 -5.98 7.83
N GLN A 152 34.80 -6.88 8.81
CA GLN A 152 35.88 -7.81 9.22
C GLN A 152 36.21 -8.84 8.13
N GLY A 153 35.35 -9.01 7.12
CA GLY A 153 35.54 -9.97 6.03
C GLY A 153 35.42 -11.43 6.51
N PRO A 154 35.48 -12.41 5.60
CA PRO A 154 35.41 -13.81 5.99
C PRO A 154 36.60 -14.15 6.89
N VAL A 155 36.32 -14.62 8.11
CA VAL A 155 37.34 -15.10 9.04
C VAL A 155 38.10 -16.24 8.35
N VAL A 156 39.33 -15.97 7.94
CA VAL A 156 40.23 -17.00 7.39
C VAL A 156 40.68 -17.86 8.56
N VAL A 157 39.87 -18.87 8.88
CA VAL A 157 40.28 -19.93 9.79
C VAL A 157 41.28 -20.80 9.04
N SER A 158 42.56 -20.43 9.09
CA SER A 158 43.65 -21.31 8.65
C SER A 158 43.91 -22.33 9.76
N PRO A 159 43.56 -23.62 9.58
CA PRO A 159 43.89 -24.64 10.57
C PRO A 159 45.41 -24.67 10.77
N ALA A 160 45.88 -24.88 12.01
CA ALA A 160 47.30 -24.89 12.34
C ALA A 160 48.11 -25.97 11.60
N SER A 161 47.43 -26.96 11.01
CA SER A 161 48.03 -27.95 10.11
C SER A 161 47.06 -28.29 8.99
N ASP A 162 47.55 -28.33 7.76
CA ASP A 162 46.78 -28.83 6.61
C ASP A 162 46.75 -30.35 6.68
N TYR A 163 45.57 -30.94 6.89
CA TYR A 163 45.37 -32.39 6.94
C TYR A 163 45.89 -33.10 5.68
N LYS A 164 45.95 -32.39 4.53
CA LYS A 164 46.53 -32.91 3.29
C LYS A 164 48.01 -33.25 3.41
N ASP A 165 48.76 -32.58 4.29
CA ASP A 165 50.19 -32.87 4.50
C ASP A 165 50.41 -34.25 5.10
N LYS A 166 49.50 -34.71 5.96
CA LYS A 166 49.54 -36.07 6.55
C LYS A 166 49.49 -37.18 5.49
N TYR A 167 48.81 -36.94 4.37
CA TYR A 167 48.65 -37.90 3.28
C TYR A 167 49.48 -37.54 2.05
N SER A 168 50.40 -36.58 2.16
CA SER A 168 51.21 -36.13 1.04
C SER A 168 52.03 -37.24 0.39
N HIS A 169 52.41 -38.27 1.15
CA HIS A 169 53.07 -39.50 0.65
C HIS A 169 52.17 -40.39 -0.23
N LEU A 170 50.84 -40.24 -0.13
CA LEU A 170 49.83 -41.06 -0.81
C LEU A 170 49.28 -40.30 -2.03
N ILE A 171 49.13 -38.98 -1.88
CA ILE A 171 48.56 -38.07 -2.89
C ILE A 171 49.64 -37.61 -3.90
N GLY A 172 50.92 -37.60 -3.51
CA GLY A 172 52.04 -37.20 -4.36
C GLY A 172 52.09 -35.69 -4.61
N LYS A 173 53.07 -34.99 -4.01
CA LYS A 173 53.20 -33.52 -4.13
C LYS A 173 53.45 -33.02 -5.57
N GLY A 174 53.95 -33.88 -6.46
CA GLY A 174 54.25 -33.54 -7.86
C GLY A 174 53.15 -33.89 -8.86
N ALA A 175 52.53 -35.07 -8.74
CA ALA A 175 51.55 -35.57 -9.72
C ALA A 175 50.26 -34.73 -9.78
N ALA A 176 49.85 -34.14 -8.65
CA ALA A 176 48.64 -33.32 -8.58
C ALA A 176 48.75 -31.98 -9.33
N LYS A 177 49.94 -31.37 -9.43
CA LYS A 177 50.13 -30.08 -10.12
C LYS A 177 49.99 -30.23 -11.64
N ASP A 178 50.54 -31.30 -12.21
CA ASP A 178 50.44 -31.59 -13.64
C ASP A 178 49.02 -32.01 -14.03
N ALA A 179 48.34 -32.80 -13.19
CA ALA A 179 46.94 -33.17 -13.39
C ALA A 179 45.97 -31.98 -13.23
N ALA A 180 46.26 -31.03 -12.33
CA ALA A 180 45.45 -29.83 -12.14
C ALA A 180 45.49 -28.88 -13.34
N HIS A 181 46.60 -28.84 -14.08
CA HIS A 181 46.69 -28.05 -15.31
C HIS A 181 45.84 -28.65 -16.45
N MET A 182 45.59 -29.96 -16.42
CA MET A 182 44.69 -30.65 -17.37
C MET A 182 43.20 -30.42 -17.06
N LEU A 183 42.85 -30.04 -15.82
CA LEU A 183 41.47 -29.82 -15.40
C LEU A 183 41.06 -28.33 -15.35
N GLN A 184 41.82 -27.43 -15.98
CA GLN A 184 41.33 -26.09 -16.22
C GLN A 184 40.23 -26.16 -17.28
N ALA A 185 38.97 -26.10 -16.84
CA ALA A 185 37.84 -25.94 -17.73
C ALA A 185 38.08 -24.70 -18.61
N ASN A 186 37.97 -24.89 -19.92
CA ASN A 186 38.21 -23.85 -20.91
C ASN A 186 37.13 -22.75 -20.74
N LYS A 187 37.44 -21.71 -19.95
CA LYS A 187 36.55 -20.56 -19.70
C LYS A 187 36.18 -19.79 -20.98
N THR A 188 36.86 -20.10 -22.07
CA THR A 188 36.70 -19.51 -23.40
C THR A 188 35.67 -20.25 -24.26
N TYR A 189 35.23 -21.45 -23.88
CA TYR A 189 34.24 -22.18 -24.67
C TYR A 189 32.86 -21.49 -24.55
N GLY A 190 32.41 -20.87 -25.65
CA GLY A 190 31.15 -20.12 -25.73
C GLY A 190 31.28 -18.60 -25.58
N CYS A 191 32.46 -18.07 -25.25
CA CYS A 191 32.71 -16.64 -25.14
C CYS A 191 33.53 -16.15 -26.34
N VAL A 192 32.88 -15.48 -27.30
CA VAL A 192 33.58 -14.84 -28.44
C VAL A 192 34.25 -13.56 -27.94
N PRO A 193 35.57 -13.36 -28.14
CA PRO A 193 36.24 -12.11 -27.79
C PRO A 193 35.60 -10.91 -28.49
N VAL A 194 35.52 -9.75 -27.81
CA VAL A 194 34.88 -8.54 -28.33
C VAL A 194 35.47 -8.09 -29.68
N ALA A 195 36.77 -8.30 -29.89
CA ALA A 195 37.45 -8.00 -31.16
C ALA A 195 36.87 -8.79 -32.36
N ASN A 196 36.24 -9.94 -32.11
CA ASN A 196 35.65 -10.80 -33.15
C ASN A 196 34.12 -10.67 -33.19
N LYS A 197 33.51 -9.84 -32.34
CA LYS A 197 32.06 -9.60 -32.36
C LYS A 197 31.71 -8.56 -33.42
N ARG A 198 30.59 -8.78 -34.10
CA ARG A 198 30.07 -7.87 -35.14
C ARG A 198 29.53 -6.55 -34.55
N ASP A 199 29.08 -6.57 -33.30
CA ASP A 199 28.65 -5.39 -32.57
C ASP A 199 29.62 -5.15 -31.39
N THR A 200 30.31 -4.02 -31.43
CA THR A 200 31.29 -3.59 -30.42
C THR A 200 30.72 -2.52 -29.49
N ARG A 201 29.47 -2.10 -29.68
CA ARG A 201 28.84 -1.07 -28.86
C ARG A 201 28.63 -1.55 -27.43
N SER A 202 28.61 -0.61 -26.50
CA SER A 202 28.23 -0.91 -25.13
C SER A 202 26.74 -1.28 -25.05
N ILE A 203 26.37 -2.09 -24.06
CA ILE A 203 24.97 -2.49 -23.80
C ILE A 203 24.09 -1.25 -23.60
N GLU A 204 24.62 -0.22 -22.94
CA GLU A 204 23.91 1.03 -22.68
C GLU A 204 23.66 1.83 -23.95
N GLU A 205 24.63 1.87 -24.87
CA GLU A 205 24.49 2.54 -26.16
C GLU A 205 23.42 1.85 -27.01
N ALA A 206 23.44 0.52 -27.07
CA ALA A 206 22.42 -0.25 -27.79
C ALA A 206 21.01 -0.06 -27.18
N MET A 207 20.89 -0.03 -25.85
CA MET A 207 19.62 0.23 -25.16
C MET A 207 19.08 1.63 -25.45
N ASN A 208 19.95 2.64 -25.48
CA ASN A 208 19.55 4.02 -25.76
C ASN A 208 19.09 4.20 -27.22
N GLU A 209 19.76 3.55 -28.17
CA GLU A 209 19.35 3.58 -29.58
C GLU A 209 18.01 2.87 -29.80
N ILE A 210 17.77 1.73 -29.14
CA ILE A 210 16.47 1.05 -29.16
C ILE A 210 15.37 1.95 -28.58
N ARG A 211 15.63 2.63 -27.47
CA ARG A 211 14.69 3.58 -26.86
C ARG A 211 14.40 4.76 -27.79
N ALA A 212 15.43 5.33 -28.41
CA ALA A 212 15.29 6.42 -29.37
C ALA A 212 14.48 5.99 -30.60
N LYS A 213 14.78 4.84 -31.19
CA LYS A 213 14.06 4.28 -32.33
C LYS A 213 12.60 3.93 -32.00
N LYS A 214 12.32 3.49 -30.76
CA LYS A 214 10.95 3.24 -30.29
C LYS A 214 10.16 4.55 -30.15
N ARG A 215 10.77 5.63 -29.65
CA ARG A 215 10.14 6.96 -29.58
C ARG A 215 9.81 7.50 -30.97
N LEU A 216 10.73 7.37 -31.92
CA LEU A 216 10.54 7.86 -33.28
C LEU A 216 9.45 7.08 -34.05
N ARG A 217 9.36 5.76 -33.84
CA ARG A 217 8.26 4.94 -34.36
C ARG A 217 6.90 5.31 -33.77
N GLN A 218 6.86 5.83 -32.55
CA GLN A 218 5.64 6.31 -31.92
C GLN A 218 5.24 7.72 -32.39
N SER A 219 6.19 8.55 -32.85
CA SER A 219 5.92 9.89 -33.38
C SER A 219 5.61 9.95 -34.88
N GLY A 220 5.65 8.81 -35.59
CA GLY A 220 5.20 8.70 -36.99
C GLY A 220 6.11 9.35 -38.03
N GLU A 221 7.36 9.66 -37.67
CA GLU A 221 8.33 10.31 -38.57
C GLU A 221 9.16 9.24 -39.29
N GLU A 222 9.05 9.15 -40.62
CA GLU A 222 9.84 8.23 -41.45
C GLU A 222 11.32 8.66 -41.47
N LEU A 223 12.22 7.72 -41.16
CA LEU A 223 13.67 7.93 -41.24
C LEU A 223 14.15 7.93 -42.69
N PRO A 224 15.10 8.81 -43.08
CA PRO A 224 15.77 8.70 -44.37
C PRO A 224 16.68 7.46 -44.41
N PRO A 225 16.95 6.89 -45.61
CA PRO A 225 17.79 5.71 -45.75
C PRO A 225 19.24 6.04 -45.44
N THR A 226 19.83 5.35 -44.47
CA THR A 226 21.27 5.37 -44.22
C THR A 226 21.97 4.40 -45.19
N SER A 227 22.93 4.92 -45.96
CA SER A 227 23.89 4.14 -46.77
C SER A 227 24.92 3.42 -45.90
#